data_AF-A0AAE0FWE0-F1
#
_entry.id   AF-A0AAE0FWE0-F1
#
_cell.length_a   1.000
_cell.length_b   1.000
_cell.length_c   1.000
_cell.angle_alpha   90.00
_cell.angle_beta   90.00
_cell.angle_gamma   90.00
#
_symmetry.space_group_name_H-M   'P 1'
#
loop_
_entity.id
_entity.type
_entity.pdbx_description
1 polymer ?
#
loop_
_entity_poly.entity_id
_entity_poly.type
_entity_poly.pdbx_seq_one_letter_code
_entity_poly.pdbx_strand_id
1 'polypeptide(L)'
;MFCVAHGGGKRCQADGCSKSAQDSTLFCKAHGGGKRCQADGCSTSAQGSTMFCIAHGGGTRCQADGCSRSAIGSTMLCIAHGGGKRCQADGCSKSAIGSTLLSQVHTAEGSAARLIGCTSAQGSTMLCIAHGGGKHCQADGCSKSAQDSTLFCKAHGGGKRCQADGCSKSAIGSTMLCIAHGGGKRCQADGCSKSAQGSTLFCKAHGGGKRCQADGCSKSAQGSTMFCKAHGGGKRCQADGCSKSAIGSTLFCVAHGGGKRCQADGCSKSAQGSTLFCKATRRREALQG
;
A
#
# COMPACT_ATOMS: atom_id res chain seq x y z
N MET A 1 21.13 -45.09 19.27
CA MET A 1 20.94 -43.75 19.86
C MET A 1 20.04 -42.96 18.91
N PHE A 2 18.77 -42.74 19.24
CA PHE A 2 17.81 -42.09 18.33
C PHE A 2 18.05 -40.57 18.29
N CYS A 3 17.97 -39.94 17.12
CA CYS A 3 18.10 -38.48 17.02
C CYS A 3 16.85 -37.78 17.58
N VAL A 4 16.94 -36.48 17.88
CA VAL A 4 15.83 -35.69 18.45
C VAL A 4 14.57 -35.72 17.58
N ALA A 5 14.73 -35.84 16.26
CA ALA A 5 13.62 -35.99 15.31
C ALA A 5 12.96 -37.39 15.34
N HIS A 6 13.65 -38.40 15.86
CA HIS A 6 13.17 -39.78 16.01
C HIS A 6 12.92 -40.17 17.49
N GLY A 7 12.64 -39.20 18.36
CA GLY A 7 12.23 -39.46 19.76
C GLY A 7 13.36 -39.55 20.78
N GLY A 8 14.59 -39.18 20.45
CA GLY A 8 15.68 -39.05 21.42
C GLY A 8 15.59 -37.79 22.27
N GLY A 9 15.54 -37.92 23.61
CA GLY A 9 15.61 -36.81 24.57
C GLY A 9 14.49 -36.81 25.63
N LYS A 10 14.72 -36.15 26.78
CA LYS A 10 13.72 -36.05 27.86
C LYS A 10 12.48 -35.27 27.38
N ARG A 11 11.29 -35.83 27.63
CA ARG A 11 10.00 -35.24 27.25
C ARG A 11 9.44 -34.39 28.38
N CYS A 12 8.69 -33.36 28.03
CA CYS A 12 8.00 -32.53 29.02
C CYS A 12 7.00 -33.38 29.80
N GLN A 13 7.05 -33.32 31.14
CA GLN A 13 6.22 -34.13 32.02
C GLN A 13 4.78 -33.58 32.21
N ALA A 14 4.49 -32.39 31.69
CA ALA A 14 3.14 -31.85 31.70
C ALA A 14 2.18 -32.74 30.88
N ASP A 15 0.99 -32.98 31.43
CA ASP A 15 -0.03 -33.83 30.83
C ASP A 15 -0.39 -33.37 29.41
N GLY A 16 -0.45 -34.32 28.47
CA GLY A 16 -0.72 -34.07 27.06
C GLY A 16 0.37 -33.29 26.29
N CYS A 17 1.54 -33.00 26.89
CA CYS A 17 2.57 -32.20 26.24
C CYS A 17 3.56 -33.04 25.41
N SER A 18 3.58 -32.80 24.09
CA SER A 18 4.51 -33.47 23.16
C SER A 18 5.82 -32.70 22.90
N LYS A 19 6.16 -31.71 23.72
CA LYS A 19 7.38 -30.91 23.56
C LYS A 19 8.56 -31.50 24.32
N SER A 20 9.78 -31.31 23.82
CA SER A 20 10.99 -31.70 24.53
C SER A 20 11.19 -30.86 25.79
N ALA A 21 11.64 -31.50 26.87
CA ALA A 21 12.02 -30.83 28.09
C ALA A 21 13.34 -30.07 27.91
N GLN A 22 13.57 -29.01 28.69
CA GLN A 22 14.87 -28.32 28.66
C GLN A 22 15.93 -29.16 29.37
N ASP A 23 17.19 -29.05 28.96
CA ASP A 23 18.31 -29.93 29.36
C ASP A 23 18.42 -30.19 30.88
N SER A 24 18.09 -29.18 31.69
CA SER A 24 18.16 -29.18 33.16
C SER A 24 16.81 -29.30 33.88
N THR A 25 15.68 -29.44 33.18
CA THR A 25 14.34 -29.49 33.81
C THR A 25 13.44 -30.55 33.16
N LEU A 26 12.47 -31.08 33.90
CA LEU A 26 11.49 -32.05 33.35
C LEU A 26 10.38 -31.40 32.50
N PHE A 27 10.37 -30.07 32.37
CA PHE A 27 9.35 -29.32 31.66
C PHE A 27 9.91 -28.63 30.41
N CYS A 28 9.05 -28.38 29.43
CA CYS A 28 9.38 -27.53 28.29
C CYS A 28 9.32 -26.04 28.68
N LYS A 29 9.87 -25.16 27.83
CA LYS A 29 9.87 -23.71 28.07
C LYS A 29 8.48 -23.12 28.36
N ALA A 30 7.44 -23.64 27.70
CA ALA A 30 6.06 -23.19 27.91
C ALA A 30 5.48 -23.62 29.27
N HIS A 31 5.98 -24.72 29.83
CA HIS A 31 5.59 -25.25 31.15
C HIS A 31 6.64 -24.93 32.22
N GLY A 32 7.37 -23.82 32.07
CA GLY A 32 8.31 -23.35 33.09
C GLY A 32 9.71 -23.96 33.05
N GLY A 33 10.03 -24.77 32.04
CA GLY A 33 11.37 -25.33 31.86
C GLY A 33 12.44 -24.27 31.56
N GLY A 34 13.58 -24.36 32.23
CA GLY A 34 14.72 -23.44 32.12
C GLY A 34 14.85 -22.45 33.28
N LYS A 35 15.96 -21.70 33.30
CA LYS A 35 16.26 -20.72 34.36
C LYS A 35 15.30 -19.53 34.32
N ARG A 36 14.77 -19.14 35.48
CA ARG A 36 13.84 -18.01 35.66
C ARG A 36 14.61 -16.75 36.03
N CYS A 37 14.07 -15.60 35.64
CA CYS A 37 14.60 -14.31 36.05
C CYS A 37 14.54 -14.19 37.58
N GLN A 38 15.66 -13.81 38.20
CA GLN A 38 15.77 -13.69 39.65
C GLN A 38 15.24 -12.35 40.20
N ALA A 39 14.88 -11.40 39.33
CA ALA A 39 14.24 -10.16 39.74
C ALA A 39 12.89 -10.42 40.44
N ASP A 40 12.65 -9.71 41.53
CA ASP A 40 11.46 -9.87 42.36
C ASP A 40 10.16 -9.72 41.56
N GLY A 41 9.23 -10.66 41.74
CA GLY A 41 7.97 -10.71 41.00
C GLY A 41 8.08 -11.01 39.50
N CYS A 42 9.27 -11.29 38.96
CA CYS A 42 9.44 -11.51 37.52
C CYS A 42 9.26 -12.98 37.12
N SER A 43 8.25 -13.25 36.29
CA SER A 43 7.95 -14.59 35.77
C SER A 43 8.57 -14.88 34.40
N THR A 44 9.48 -14.05 33.91
CA THR A 44 10.10 -14.23 32.59
C THR A 44 11.33 -15.16 32.66
N SER A 45 11.65 -15.83 31.56
CA SER A 45 12.84 -16.68 31.48
C SER A 45 14.12 -15.85 31.43
N ALA A 46 15.15 -16.30 32.15
CA ALA A 46 16.47 -15.68 32.13
C ALA A 46 17.18 -15.94 30.78
N GLN A 47 18.11 -15.04 30.40
CA GLN A 47 18.82 -15.13 29.13
C GLN A 47 20.16 -15.87 29.28
N GLY A 48 20.29 -17.01 28.58
CA GLY A 48 21.56 -17.74 28.47
C GLY A 48 22.14 -18.18 29.82
N SER A 49 23.39 -17.80 30.09
CA SER A 49 24.07 -18.06 31.36
C SER A 49 23.63 -17.12 32.49
N THR A 50 23.02 -15.97 32.18
CA THR A 50 22.61 -14.98 33.17
C THR A 50 21.35 -15.40 33.93
N MET A 51 21.19 -14.90 35.16
CA MET A 51 20.01 -15.14 36.02
C MET A 51 18.89 -14.12 35.81
N PHE A 52 19.05 -13.17 34.89
CA PHE A 52 18.07 -12.12 34.61
C PHE A 52 17.50 -12.26 33.20
N CYS A 53 16.29 -11.73 32.98
CA CYS A 53 15.72 -11.61 31.65
C CYS A 53 16.23 -10.35 30.95
N ILE A 54 15.97 -10.21 29.65
CA ILE A 54 16.44 -9.06 28.85
C ILE A 54 16.00 -7.70 29.42
N ALA A 55 14.79 -7.62 29.98
CA ALA A 55 14.26 -6.40 30.60
C ALA A 55 15.00 -6.03 31.90
N HIS A 56 15.50 -7.03 32.62
CA HIS A 56 16.26 -6.87 33.86
C HIS A 56 17.77 -6.99 33.64
N GLY A 57 18.26 -6.74 32.42
CA GLY A 57 19.69 -6.71 32.11
C GLY A 57 20.34 -8.07 31.85
N GLY A 58 19.54 -9.11 31.59
CA GLY A 58 20.00 -10.41 31.16
C GLY A 58 20.54 -10.42 29.73
N GLY A 59 21.62 -11.17 29.51
CA GLY A 59 22.38 -11.19 28.25
C GLY A 59 23.63 -10.31 28.29
N THR A 60 24.40 -10.30 27.21
CA THR A 60 25.60 -9.47 27.10
C THR A 60 25.23 -8.04 26.69
N ARG A 61 25.85 -7.05 27.34
CA ARG A 61 25.67 -5.63 27.00
C ARG A 61 26.66 -5.21 25.91
N CYS A 62 26.26 -4.21 25.14
CA CYS A 62 27.12 -3.56 24.16
C CYS A 62 28.31 -2.92 24.88
N GLN A 63 29.52 -3.21 24.42
CA GLN A 63 30.76 -2.72 25.04
C GLN A 63 31.09 -1.26 24.68
N ALA A 64 30.45 -0.68 23.67
CA ALA A 64 30.64 0.72 23.32
C ALA A 64 30.34 1.66 24.50
N ASP A 65 31.22 2.63 24.73
CA ASP A 65 31.12 3.61 25.81
C ASP A 65 29.75 4.29 25.87
N GLY A 66 29.16 4.30 27.07
CA GLY A 66 27.84 4.89 27.32
C GLY A 66 26.64 4.14 26.71
N CYS A 67 26.85 2.97 26.08
CA CYS A 67 25.76 2.22 25.46
C CYS A 67 25.12 1.20 26.41
N SER A 68 23.84 1.37 26.73
CA SER A 68 23.07 0.42 27.55
C SER A 68 22.35 -0.68 26.74
N ARG A 69 22.51 -0.70 25.41
CA ARG A 69 21.83 -1.66 24.54
C ARG A 69 22.43 -3.06 24.67
N SER A 70 21.62 -4.09 24.45
CA SER A 70 22.09 -5.47 24.39
C SER A 70 22.99 -5.70 23.16
N ALA A 71 24.06 -6.47 23.34
CA ALA A 71 24.92 -6.92 22.26
C ALA A 71 24.22 -8.03 21.44
N ILE A 72 24.62 -8.17 20.17
CA ILE A 72 24.07 -9.20 19.27
C ILE A 72 25.19 -10.13 18.82
N GLY A 73 24.98 -11.43 19.02
CA GLY A 73 25.94 -12.47 18.66
C GLY A 73 27.23 -12.36 19.47
N SER A 74 28.35 -12.81 18.89
CA SER A 74 29.65 -12.87 19.56
C SER A 74 30.42 -11.55 19.56
N THR A 75 29.98 -10.56 18.79
CA THR A 75 30.71 -9.29 18.59
C THR A 75 30.67 -8.32 19.78
N MET A 76 29.95 -8.65 20.87
CA MET A 76 29.81 -7.81 22.08
C MET A 76 29.36 -6.35 21.82
N LEU A 77 28.80 -6.08 20.63
CA LEU A 77 28.30 -4.78 20.20
C LEU A 77 26.82 -4.91 19.84
N CYS A 78 26.06 -3.82 19.98
CA CYS A 78 24.68 -3.76 19.51
C CYS A 78 24.62 -3.45 18.00
N ILE A 79 23.46 -3.64 17.36
CA ILE A 79 23.29 -3.40 15.92
C ILE A 79 23.73 -2.01 15.45
N ALA A 80 23.53 -0.98 16.29
CA ALA A 80 23.92 0.39 15.96
C ALA A 80 25.44 0.61 16.02
N HIS A 81 26.15 -0.22 16.79
CA HIS A 81 27.61 -0.19 16.92
C HIS A 81 28.27 -1.34 16.13
N GLY A 82 27.60 -1.86 15.10
CA GLY A 82 28.18 -2.89 14.22
C GLY A 82 28.04 -4.33 14.73
N GLY A 83 27.21 -4.56 15.74
CA GLY A 83 26.93 -5.90 16.27
C GLY A 83 26.20 -6.81 15.29
N GLY A 84 26.62 -8.08 15.24
CA GLY A 84 26.06 -9.12 14.38
C GLY A 84 26.89 -9.40 13.12
N LYS A 85 26.52 -10.44 12.37
CA LYS A 85 27.20 -10.78 11.11
C LYS A 85 26.92 -9.70 10.07
N ARG A 86 27.95 -9.25 9.36
CA ARG A 86 27.86 -8.25 8.29
C ARG A 86 27.78 -8.97 6.95
N CYS A 87 27.11 -8.33 5.99
CA CYS A 87 27.11 -8.80 4.62
C CYS A 87 28.52 -8.74 4.05
N GLN A 88 28.97 -9.84 3.44
CA GLN A 88 30.31 -9.96 2.88
C GLN A 88 30.40 -9.50 1.41
N ALA A 89 29.26 -9.11 0.80
CA ALA A 89 29.26 -8.55 -0.54
C ALA A 89 30.02 -7.20 -0.58
N ASP A 90 30.86 -7.03 -1.60
CA ASP A 90 31.69 -5.83 -1.80
C ASP A 90 30.88 -4.54 -1.68
N GLY A 91 31.38 -3.63 -0.84
CA GLY A 91 30.74 -2.33 -0.57
C GLY A 91 29.44 -2.37 0.24
N CYS A 92 29.00 -3.53 0.73
CA CYS A 92 27.72 -3.65 1.43
C CYS A 92 27.86 -3.49 2.95
N SER A 93 27.30 -2.41 3.49
CA SER A 93 27.27 -2.12 4.93
C SER A 93 26.01 -2.61 5.64
N LYS A 94 25.29 -3.59 5.07
CA LYS A 94 24.07 -4.16 5.66
C LYS A 94 24.38 -5.38 6.54
N SER A 95 23.51 -5.66 7.50
CA SER A 95 23.60 -6.88 8.31
C SER A 95 23.24 -8.12 7.49
N ALA A 96 23.99 -9.19 7.70
CA ALA A 96 23.71 -10.49 7.11
C ALA A 96 22.50 -11.16 7.80
N ILE A 97 21.77 -11.99 7.06
CA ILE A 97 20.60 -12.70 7.56
C ILE A 97 20.85 -14.21 7.66
N GLY A 98 20.44 -14.82 8.78
CA GLY A 98 20.56 -16.26 9.00
C GLY A 98 22.01 -16.76 9.05
N SER A 99 22.24 -17.94 8.49
CA SER A 99 23.59 -18.54 8.35
C SER A 99 24.38 -17.96 7.18
N THR A 100 23.70 -17.45 6.15
CA THR A 100 24.31 -16.87 4.96
C THR A 100 24.95 -15.53 5.34
N LEU A 101 26.26 -15.36 5.09
CA LEU A 101 27.02 -14.11 5.33
C LEU A 101 26.65 -12.99 4.33
N LEU A 102 25.39 -12.95 3.91
CA LEU A 102 24.83 -12.06 2.92
C LEU A 102 23.61 -11.38 3.53
N SER A 103 23.43 -10.09 3.23
CA SER A 103 22.20 -9.39 3.61
C SER A 103 21.04 -9.82 2.73
N GLN A 104 19.83 -9.44 3.11
CA GLN A 104 18.60 -9.69 2.36
C GLN A 104 18.66 -9.26 0.88
N VAL A 105 19.56 -8.34 0.52
CA VAL A 105 19.77 -7.89 -0.86
C VAL A 105 20.77 -8.75 -1.65
N HIS A 106 21.51 -9.65 -1.02
CA HIS A 106 22.53 -10.50 -1.65
C HIS A 106 22.30 -12.01 -1.47
N THR A 107 21.38 -12.45 -0.60
CA THR A 107 21.00 -13.86 -0.52
C THR A 107 20.19 -14.26 -1.75
N ALA A 108 20.86 -14.84 -2.73
CA ALA A 108 20.23 -15.45 -3.89
C ALA A 108 19.95 -16.93 -3.61
N GLU A 109 18.90 -17.24 -2.85
CA GLU A 109 18.20 -18.51 -2.98
C GLU A 109 16.70 -18.25 -2.86
N GLY A 110 16.06 -18.18 -4.03
CA GLY A 110 14.64 -17.86 -4.17
C GLY A 110 14.38 -16.40 -4.54
N SER A 111 14.69 -16.04 -5.78
CA SER A 111 13.76 -15.23 -6.57
C SER A 111 13.56 -13.76 -6.13
N ALA A 112 14.53 -12.88 -6.39
CA ALA A 112 14.30 -11.43 -6.35
C ALA A 112 15.32 -10.64 -7.19
N ALA A 113 15.19 -10.71 -8.51
CA ALA A 113 15.60 -9.56 -9.31
C ALA A 113 14.64 -8.42 -9.00
N ARG A 114 15.01 -7.50 -8.11
CA ARG A 114 14.29 -6.23 -8.06
C ARG A 114 15.07 -5.05 -7.51
N LEU A 115 15.03 -4.01 -8.32
CA LEU A 115 15.44 -2.64 -8.06
C LEU A 115 15.10 -2.21 -6.62
N ILE A 116 16.10 -1.59 -6.01
CA ILE A 116 16.19 -1.11 -4.64
C ILE A 116 14.90 -0.40 -4.20
N GLY A 117 14.23 -0.92 -3.16
CA GLY A 117 13.26 -0.16 -2.35
C GLY A 117 11.77 -0.46 -2.51
N CYS A 118 11.33 -1.39 -3.37
CA CYS A 118 9.90 -1.66 -3.58
C CYS A 118 9.43 -2.98 -2.95
N THR A 119 8.77 -2.92 -1.79
CA THR A 119 8.17 -4.06 -1.08
C THR A 119 6.84 -4.56 -1.68
N SER A 120 6.28 -3.86 -2.67
CA SER A 120 4.91 -4.08 -3.16
C SER A 120 4.78 -5.09 -4.31
N ALA A 121 5.56 -6.19 -4.30
CA ALA A 121 5.32 -7.27 -5.26
C ALA A 121 3.91 -7.86 -5.06
N GLN A 122 3.13 -8.00 -6.13
CA GLN A 122 1.79 -8.61 -6.07
C GLN A 122 1.56 -9.50 -7.28
N GLY A 123 1.03 -10.71 -7.04
CA GLY A 123 0.65 -11.67 -8.09
C GLY A 123 1.78 -12.62 -8.51
N SER A 124 1.55 -13.37 -9.59
CA SER A 124 2.47 -14.40 -10.14
C SER A 124 3.71 -13.84 -10.83
N THR A 125 3.78 -12.52 -11.03
CA THR A 125 4.96 -11.84 -11.58
C THR A 125 5.63 -11.09 -10.44
N MET A 126 6.90 -11.36 -10.17
CA MET A 126 7.65 -10.83 -9.01
C MET A 126 8.01 -9.34 -9.12
N LEU A 127 7.45 -8.64 -10.11
CA LEU A 127 7.57 -7.21 -10.30
C LEU A 127 6.31 -6.52 -9.74
N CYS A 128 6.38 -5.26 -9.30
CA CYS A 128 5.16 -4.50 -8.97
C CYS A 128 4.61 -3.88 -10.25
N ILE A 129 3.36 -3.46 -10.20
CA ILE A 129 2.69 -2.72 -11.29
C ILE A 129 3.56 -1.55 -11.79
N ALA A 130 4.25 -0.83 -10.88
CA ALA A 130 5.14 0.29 -11.24
C ALA A 130 6.46 -0.13 -11.91
N HIS A 131 6.88 -1.39 -11.76
CA HIS A 131 8.09 -1.97 -12.35
C HIS A 131 7.78 -3.06 -13.39
N GLY A 132 6.64 -2.96 -14.08
CA GLY A 132 6.28 -3.89 -15.15
C GLY A 132 5.69 -5.23 -14.69
N GLY A 133 5.32 -5.35 -13.42
CA GLY A 133 4.54 -6.47 -12.91
C GLY A 133 3.05 -6.39 -13.27
N GLY A 134 2.38 -7.52 -13.19
CA GLY A 134 1.02 -7.71 -13.66
C GLY A 134 0.95 -8.17 -15.11
N LYS A 135 -0.25 -8.53 -15.55
CA LYS A 135 -0.52 -8.95 -16.92
C LYS A 135 -0.64 -7.72 -17.82
N HIS A 136 0.13 -7.69 -18.90
CA HIS A 136 0.09 -6.63 -19.90
C HIS A 136 -0.89 -6.97 -21.02
N CYS A 137 -1.33 -5.94 -21.72
CA CYS A 137 -2.15 -6.09 -22.90
C CYS A 137 -1.37 -6.84 -23.98
N GLN A 138 -1.92 -7.92 -24.51
CA GLN A 138 -1.28 -8.73 -25.55
C GLN A 138 -1.36 -8.08 -26.95
N ALA A 139 -2.14 -7.02 -27.13
CA ALA A 139 -2.15 -6.27 -28.38
C ALA A 139 -0.75 -5.75 -28.72
N ASP A 140 -0.34 -5.94 -29.98
CA ASP A 140 0.98 -5.57 -30.47
C ASP A 140 1.30 -4.09 -30.18
N GLY A 141 2.51 -3.84 -29.66
CA GLY A 141 2.95 -2.50 -29.26
C GLY A 141 2.23 -1.88 -28.05
N CYS A 142 1.35 -2.60 -27.34
CA CYS A 142 0.60 -2.04 -26.22
C CYS A 142 1.24 -2.29 -24.86
N SER A 143 1.78 -1.24 -24.23
CA SER A 143 2.35 -1.29 -22.87
C SER A 143 1.34 -1.11 -21.73
N LYS A 144 0.04 -1.08 -22.04
CA LYS A 144 -1.01 -0.89 -21.02
C LYS A 144 -1.30 -2.20 -20.30
N SER A 145 -1.61 -2.14 -19.00
CA SER A 145 -2.01 -3.32 -18.23
C SER A 145 -3.34 -3.92 -18.71
N ALA A 146 -3.41 -5.25 -18.75
CA ALA A 146 -4.62 -5.99 -19.04
C ALA A 146 -5.60 -5.93 -17.86
N GLN A 147 -6.90 -5.94 -18.16
CA GLN A 147 -7.97 -5.90 -17.14
C GLN A 147 -8.26 -7.33 -16.62
N ASP A 148 -8.78 -7.45 -15.38
CA ASP A 148 -9.29 -8.68 -14.68
C ASP A 148 -9.40 -9.92 -15.55
N SER A 149 -8.92 -11.14 -15.22
CA SER A 149 -8.89 -12.34 -16.11
C SER A 149 -8.57 -12.26 -17.63
N THR A 150 -8.70 -11.14 -18.35
CA THR A 150 -8.45 -10.94 -19.77
C THR A 150 -7.00 -10.59 -20.04
N LEU A 151 -6.58 -10.81 -21.29
CA LEU A 151 -5.24 -10.52 -21.80
C LEU A 151 -5.13 -9.13 -22.44
N PHE A 152 -6.21 -8.37 -22.51
CA PHE A 152 -6.23 -7.06 -23.17
C PHE A 152 -6.48 -5.92 -22.18
N CYS A 153 -6.01 -4.72 -22.50
CA CYS A 153 -6.37 -3.52 -21.76
C CYS A 153 -7.78 -3.04 -22.13
N LYS A 154 -8.34 -2.10 -21.36
CA LYS A 154 -9.67 -1.54 -21.60
C LYS A 154 -9.86 -1.00 -23.03
N ALA A 155 -8.83 -0.40 -23.62
CA ALA A 155 -8.90 0.15 -24.98
C ALA A 155 -8.94 -0.96 -26.06
N HIS A 156 -8.30 -2.09 -25.79
CA HIS A 156 -8.25 -3.26 -26.69
C HIS A 156 -9.28 -4.34 -26.31
N GLY A 157 -10.39 -3.94 -25.66
CA GLY A 157 -11.50 -4.84 -25.35
C GLY A 157 -11.36 -5.67 -24.07
N GLY A 158 -10.36 -5.38 -23.23
CA GLY A 158 -10.20 -5.99 -21.91
C GLY A 158 -11.32 -5.69 -20.94
N GLY A 159 -11.60 -6.65 -20.06
CA GLY A 159 -12.67 -6.60 -19.07
C GLY A 159 -14.03 -7.07 -19.59
N LYS A 160 -15.06 -7.03 -18.74
CA LYS A 160 -16.41 -7.51 -19.08
C LYS A 160 -17.07 -6.62 -20.13
N ARG A 161 -17.78 -7.22 -21.09
CA ARG A 161 -18.49 -6.51 -22.17
C ARG A 161 -20.00 -6.52 -21.92
N CYS A 162 -20.68 -5.51 -22.45
CA CYS A 162 -22.13 -5.43 -22.40
C CYS A 162 -22.75 -6.60 -23.19
N GLN A 163 -23.71 -7.30 -22.60
CA GLN A 163 -24.39 -8.45 -23.21
C GLN A 163 -25.60 -8.05 -24.06
N ALA A 164 -26.03 -6.78 -24.00
CA ALA A 164 -27.05 -6.27 -24.91
C ALA A 164 -26.61 -6.42 -26.38
N ASP A 165 -27.55 -6.84 -27.22
CA ASP A 165 -27.32 -7.11 -28.64
C ASP A 165 -26.68 -5.91 -29.36
N GLY A 166 -25.65 -6.18 -30.17
CA GLY A 166 -24.88 -5.16 -30.88
C GLY A 166 -24.07 -4.19 -30.01
N CYS A 167 -24.03 -4.35 -28.67
CA CYS A 167 -23.37 -3.39 -27.79
C CYS A 167 -21.90 -3.71 -27.50
N SER A 168 -21.00 -2.94 -28.10
CA SER A 168 -19.55 -3.05 -27.87
C SER A 168 -19.03 -2.24 -26.67
N LYS A 169 -19.89 -1.78 -25.75
CA LYS A 169 -19.48 -1.01 -24.55
C LYS A 169 -19.03 -1.93 -23.41
N SER A 170 -18.20 -1.41 -22.50
CA SER A 170 -17.80 -2.17 -21.30
C SER A 170 -18.96 -2.31 -20.32
N ALA A 171 -19.10 -3.49 -19.72
CA ALA A 171 -20.03 -3.72 -18.63
C ALA A 171 -19.52 -3.08 -17.33
N ILE A 172 -20.44 -2.70 -16.44
CA ILE A 172 -20.12 -1.97 -15.21
C ILE A 172 -20.59 -2.76 -13.99
N GLY A 173 -19.70 -2.93 -13.01
CA GLY A 173 -20.02 -3.58 -11.74
C GLY A 173 -20.19 -5.10 -11.86
N SER A 174 -21.12 -5.65 -11.10
CA SER A 174 -21.44 -7.09 -11.11
C SER A 174 -22.30 -7.51 -12.29
N THR A 175 -22.97 -6.57 -12.96
CA THR A 175 -23.84 -6.84 -14.11
C THR A 175 -23.04 -6.96 -15.40
N MET A 176 -23.50 -7.76 -16.35
CA MET A 176 -22.95 -7.86 -17.72
C MET A 176 -23.50 -6.78 -18.66
N LEU A 177 -24.01 -5.66 -18.14
CA LEU A 177 -24.57 -4.57 -18.93
C LEU A 177 -23.72 -3.29 -18.77
N CYS A 178 -23.69 -2.46 -19.79
CA CYS A 178 -23.08 -1.13 -19.72
C CYS A 178 -24.02 -0.14 -19.03
N ILE A 179 -23.52 1.03 -18.62
CA ILE A 179 -24.30 2.05 -17.91
C ILE A 179 -25.59 2.47 -18.64
N ALA A 180 -25.56 2.53 -19.98
CA ALA A 180 -26.71 2.91 -20.79
C ALA A 180 -27.79 1.81 -20.81
N HIS A 181 -27.38 0.56 -20.68
CA HIS A 181 -28.27 -0.61 -20.64
C HIS A 181 -28.54 -1.07 -19.20
N GLY A 182 -28.42 -0.18 -18.21
CA GLY A 182 -28.74 -0.49 -16.81
C GLY A 182 -27.61 -1.16 -16.02
N GLY A 183 -26.39 -1.14 -16.54
CA GLY A 183 -25.21 -1.62 -15.85
C GLY A 183 -24.85 -0.82 -14.58
N GLY A 184 -24.34 -1.52 -13.58
CA GLY A 184 -23.96 -0.96 -12.28
C GLY A 184 -25.13 -0.78 -11.31
N LYS A 185 -24.83 -0.27 -10.11
CA LYS A 185 -25.85 -0.09 -9.06
C LYS A 185 -26.86 1.00 -9.45
N ARG A 186 -28.15 0.72 -9.23
CA ARG A 186 -29.28 1.62 -9.53
C ARG A 186 -29.78 2.29 -8.27
N CYS A 187 -30.37 3.48 -8.44
CA CYS A 187 -31.01 4.19 -7.35
C CYS A 187 -32.19 3.36 -6.81
N GLN A 188 -32.25 3.19 -5.49
CA GLN A 188 -33.34 2.44 -4.84
C GLN A 188 -34.61 3.26 -4.58
N ALA A 189 -34.60 4.56 -4.87
CA ALA A 189 -35.82 5.36 -4.83
C ALA A 189 -36.83 4.84 -5.84
N ASP A 190 -38.10 4.78 -5.43
CA ASP A 190 -39.17 4.23 -6.24
C ASP A 190 -39.30 4.93 -7.61
N GLY A 191 -39.49 4.14 -8.66
CA GLY A 191 -39.51 4.61 -10.05
C GLY A 191 -38.21 5.23 -10.59
N CYS A 192 -37.10 5.22 -9.85
CA CYS A 192 -35.88 5.91 -10.28
C CYS A 192 -34.91 5.04 -11.09
N SER A 193 -34.85 5.28 -12.40
CA SER A 193 -33.87 4.68 -13.30
C SER A 193 -32.54 5.46 -13.40
N LYS A 194 -32.07 6.10 -12.32
CA LYS A 194 -30.75 6.77 -12.30
C LYS A 194 -29.70 5.90 -11.61
N SER A 195 -28.43 6.09 -11.97
CA SER A 195 -27.33 5.34 -11.36
C SER A 195 -27.11 5.79 -9.92
N ALA A 196 -26.86 4.84 -9.04
CA ALA A 196 -26.47 5.14 -7.68
C ALA A 196 -25.04 5.71 -7.66
N GLN A 197 -24.78 6.61 -6.71
CA GLN A 197 -23.51 7.34 -6.67
C GLN A 197 -22.51 6.60 -5.78
N GLY A 198 -21.42 6.10 -6.37
CA GLY A 198 -20.34 5.44 -5.63
C GLY A 198 -20.81 4.18 -4.89
N SER A 199 -20.56 4.13 -3.58
CA SER A 199 -21.00 3.02 -2.71
C SER A 199 -22.43 3.15 -2.19
N THR A 200 -23.08 4.30 -2.41
CA THR A 200 -24.44 4.55 -1.90
C THR A 200 -25.51 3.86 -2.76
N LEU A 201 -26.73 3.73 -2.22
CA LEU A 201 -27.87 3.09 -2.90
C LEU A 201 -28.73 4.08 -3.70
N PHE A 202 -28.47 5.38 -3.57
CA PHE A 202 -29.27 6.42 -4.20
C PHE A 202 -28.47 7.17 -5.26
N CYS A 203 -29.16 7.77 -6.23
CA CYS A 203 -28.55 8.72 -7.17
C CYS A 203 -28.31 10.07 -6.49
N LYS A 204 -27.50 10.94 -7.12
CA LYS A 204 -27.19 12.27 -6.58
C LYS A 204 -28.43 13.09 -6.18
N ALA A 205 -29.50 13.02 -6.96
CA ALA A 205 -30.75 13.75 -6.68
C ALA A 205 -31.49 13.21 -5.44
N HIS A 206 -31.41 11.90 -5.21
CA HIS A 206 -32.02 11.22 -4.06
C HIS A 206 -31.04 11.04 -2.89
N GLY A 207 -30.06 11.94 -2.75
CA GLY A 207 -29.11 11.93 -1.63
C GLY A 207 -27.91 11.00 -1.78
N GLY A 208 -27.68 10.44 -2.97
CA GLY A 208 -26.53 9.61 -3.28
C GLY A 208 -25.19 10.34 -3.19
N GLY A 209 -24.18 9.63 -2.70
CA GLY A 209 -22.81 10.11 -2.51
C GLY A 209 -22.59 10.83 -1.17
N LYS A 210 -21.38 11.37 -0.97
CA LYS A 210 -21.03 12.09 0.26
C LYS A 210 -21.81 13.40 0.36
N ARG A 211 -22.32 13.72 1.55
CA ARG A 211 -23.11 14.93 1.85
C ARG A 211 -22.31 15.91 2.68
N CYS A 212 -22.63 17.18 2.54
CA CYS A 212 -22.04 18.24 3.34
C CYS A 212 -22.37 18.02 4.82
N GLN A 213 -21.37 18.04 5.70
CA GLN A 213 -21.57 17.92 7.15
C GLN A 213 -21.96 19.23 7.85
N ALA A 214 -21.97 20.35 7.13
CA ALA A 214 -22.49 21.60 7.68
C ALA A 214 -23.96 21.46 8.05
N ASP A 215 -24.34 21.99 9.21
CA ASP A 215 -25.69 21.90 9.74
C ASP A 215 -26.75 22.44 8.75
N GLY A 216 -27.85 21.71 8.62
CA GLY A 216 -28.91 22.02 7.64
C GLY A 216 -28.52 21.93 6.15
N CYS A 217 -27.29 21.54 5.80
CA CYS A 217 -26.84 21.57 4.41
C CYS A 217 -27.11 20.27 3.65
N SER A 218 -28.08 20.31 2.74
CA SER A 218 -28.38 19.21 1.80
C SER A 218 -27.56 19.26 0.50
N LYS A 219 -26.38 19.89 0.48
CA LYS A 219 -25.51 19.91 -0.72
C LYS A 219 -24.52 18.74 -0.72
N SER A 220 -24.13 18.28 -1.91
CA SER A 220 -23.14 17.20 -2.02
C SER A 220 -21.76 17.70 -1.58
N ALA A 221 -21.01 16.85 -0.88
CA ALA A 221 -19.63 17.14 -0.55
C ALA A 221 -18.74 17.07 -1.81
N GLN A 222 -17.66 17.83 -1.81
CA GLN A 222 -16.81 17.98 -2.99
C GLN A 222 -15.50 17.21 -2.81
N GLY A 223 -15.22 16.29 -3.75
CA GLY A 223 -14.00 15.51 -3.77
C GLY A 223 -13.85 14.59 -2.55
N SER A 224 -12.67 14.60 -1.92
CA SER A 224 -12.38 13.83 -0.72
C SER A 224 -12.88 14.49 0.58
N THR A 225 -13.31 15.76 0.52
CA THR A 225 -13.77 16.52 1.70
C THR A 225 -15.20 16.15 2.10
N MET A 226 -15.57 16.47 3.34
CA MET A 226 -16.92 16.27 3.88
C MET A 226 -17.84 17.49 3.73
N PHE A 227 -17.35 18.56 3.08
CA PHE A 227 -18.11 19.80 2.89
C PHE A 227 -18.43 20.04 1.43
N CYS A 228 -19.50 20.78 1.15
CA CYS A 228 -19.81 21.25 -0.19
C CYS A 228 -18.93 22.44 -0.56
N LYS A 229 -18.88 22.82 -1.85
CA LYS A 229 -18.07 23.94 -2.34
C LYS A 229 -18.28 25.25 -1.55
N ALA A 230 -19.52 25.55 -1.14
CA ALA A 230 -19.83 26.77 -0.38
C ALA A 230 -19.28 26.72 1.06
N HIS A 231 -19.26 25.54 1.66
CA HIS A 231 -18.73 25.30 3.02
C HIS A 231 -17.25 24.88 2.99
N GLY A 232 -16.48 25.33 1.99
CA GLY A 232 -15.03 25.05 1.91
C GLY A 232 -14.66 23.69 1.33
N GLY A 233 -15.60 22.96 0.74
CA GLY A 233 -15.36 21.67 0.11
C GLY A 233 -14.50 21.70 -1.15
N GLY A 234 -13.72 20.65 -1.34
CA GLY A 234 -12.78 20.48 -2.45
C GLY A 234 -11.41 21.10 -2.20
N LYS A 235 -10.51 21.01 -3.18
CA LYS A 235 -9.17 21.58 -3.08
C LYS A 235 -9.23 23.11 -3.04
N ARG A 236 -8.48 23.74 -2.14
CA ARG A 236 -8.40 25.19 -1.95
C ARG A 236 -7.12 25.73 -2.56
N CYS A 237 -7.16 27.00 -2.96
CA CYS A 237 -6.01 27.71 -3.47
C CYS A 237 -4.96 27.82 -2.35
N GLN A 238 -3.70 27.47 -2.66
CA GLN A 238 -2.61 27.53 -1.69
C GLN A 238 -1.96 28.91 -1.57
N ALA A 239 -2.34 29.87 -2.41
CA ALA A 239 -1.90 31.26 -2.25
C ALA A 239 -2.38 31.84 -0.91
N ASP A 240 -1.49 32.53 -0.20
CA ASP A 240 -1.77 33.12 1.11
C ASP A 240 -3.02 34.00 1.10
N GLY A 241 -3.87 33.81 2.12
CA GLY A 241 -5.16 34.52 2.26
C GLY A 241 -6.22 34.17 1.21
N CYS A 242 -5.97 33.24 0.28
CA CYS A 242 -6.91 32.94 -0.79
C CYS A 242 -7.92 31.83 -0.43
N SER A 243 -9.18 32.21 -0.27
CA SER A 243 -10.30 31.29 -0.07
C SER A 243 -10.97 30.83 -1.38
N LYS A 244 -10.27 30.88 -2.52
CA LYS A 244 -10.83 30.38 -3.79
C LYS A 244 -10.55 28.88 -3.97
N SER A 245 -11.40 28.19 -4.73
CA SER A 245 -11.18 26.77 -5.05
C SER A 245 -10.05 26.62 -6.07
N ALA A 246 -9.19 25.63 -5.85
CA ALA A 246 -8.19 25.25 -6.83
C ALA A 246 -8.82 24.52 -8.02
N ILE A 247 -8.16 24.58 -9.18
CA ILE A 247 -8.73 24.08 -10.44
C ILE A 247 -8.05 22.77 -10.87
N GLY A 248 -8.85 21.73 -11.06
CA GLY A 248 -8.40 20.44 -11.57
C GLY A 248 -7.36 19.77 -10.66
N SER A 249 -6.21 19.44 -11.23
CA SER A 249 -5.07 18.86 -10.50
C SER A 249 -4.17 19.92 -9.84
N THR A 250 -4.34 21.21 -10.17
CA THR A 250 -3.49 22.29 -9.63
C THR A 250 -3.85 22.64 -8.18
N LEU A 251 -2.91 23.30 -7.49
CA LEU A 251 -3.07 23.77 -6.11
C LEU A 251 -3.58 25.22 -6.05
N PHE A 252 -3.73 25.89 -7.19
CA PHE A 252 -4.10 27.29 -7.27
C PHE A 252 -5.45 27.49 -7.94
N CYS A 253 -6.11 28.61 -7.63
CA CYS A 253 -7.31 29.05 -8.33
C CYS A 253 -6.95 29.72 -9.67
N VAL A 254 -7.92 29.95 -10.55
CA VAL A 254 -7.69 30.59 -11.87
C VAL A 254 -6.87 31.88 -11.77
N ALA A 255 -7.18 32.73 -10.79
CA ALA A 255 -6.49 34.01 -10.60
C ALA A 255 -5.02 33.86 -10.17
N HIS A 256 -4.68 32.75 -9.50
CA HIS A 256 -3.32 32.42 -9.07
C HIS A 256 -2.67 31.37 -9.99
N GLY A 257 -3.09 31.30 -11.26
CA GLY A 257 -2.48 30.40 -12.24
C GLY A 257 -3.00 28.96 -12.25
N GLY A 258 -4.13 28.70 -11.61
CA GLY A 258 -4.78 27.41 -11.58
C GLY A 258 -5.43 26.97 -12.90
N GLY A 259 -5.35 25.67 -13.18
CA GLY A 259 -5.89 25.07 -14.40
C GLY A 259 -4.87 24.99 -15.55
N LYS A 260 -5.31 24.51 -16.71
CA LYS A 260 -4.45 24.40 -17.90
C LYS A 260 -4.31 25.76 -18.57
N ARG A 261 -3.09 26.16 -18.93
CA ARG A 261 -2.79 27.41 -19.64
C ARG A 261 -2.78 27.18 -21.14
N CYS A 262 -3.14 28.20 -21.90
CA CYS A 262 -3.02 28.20 -23.35
C CYS A 262 -1.56 28.04 -23.75
N GLN A 263 -1.26 27.14 -24.67
CA GLN A 263 0.09 26.87 -25.15
C GLN A 263 0.53 27.82 -26.28
N ALA A 264 -0.40 28.61 -26.83
CA ALA A 264 -0.04 29.65 -27.81
C ALA A 264 0.98 30.63 -27.22
N ASP A 265 1.99 30.95 -28.01
CA ASP A 265 3.06 31.86 -27.61
C ASP A 265 2.49 33.22 -27.16
N GLY A 266 3.05 33.75 -26.05
CA GLY A 266 2.57 34.98 -25.42
C GLY A 266 1.15 34.93 -24.82
N CYS A 267 0.47 33.77 -24.79
CA CYS A 267 -0.91 33.69 -24.31
C CYS A 267 -1.01 33.37 -22.81
N SER A 268 -1.58 34.29 -22.04
CA SER A 268 -1.85 34.12 -20.60
C SER A 268 -3.22 33.48 -20.29
N LYS A 269 -4.06 33.25 -21.31
CA LYS A 269 -5.43 32.76 -21.13
C LYS A 269 -5.48 31.27 -20.76
N SER A 270 -6.56 30.85 -20.11
CA SER A 270 -6.80 29.44 -19.80
C SER A 270 -7.17 28.64 -21.05
N ALA A 271 -6.63 27.43 -21.16
CA ALA A 271 -7.05 26.46 -22.16
C ALA A 271 -8.45 25.93 -21.84
N GLN A 272 -9.22 25.56 -22.87
CA GLN A 272 -10.61 25.10 -22.69
C GLN A 272 -10.78 23.61 -22.99
N GLY A 273 -11.48 22.92 -22.09
CA GLY A 273 -11.83 21.51 -22.24
C GLY A 273 -10.61 20.60 -22.24
N SER A 274 -10.56 19.67 -23.20
CA SER A 274 -9.44 18.75 -23.42
C SER A 274 -8.28 19.38 -24.20
N THR A 275 -8.45 20.58 -24.78
CA THR A 275 -7.43 21.21 -25.64
C THR A 275 -6.38 21.97 -24.84
N LEU A 276 -5.23 22.22 -25.47
CA LEU A 276 -4.13 23.02 -24.92
C LEU A 276 -4.26 24.51 -25.28
N PHE A 277 -5.30 24.90 -26.01
CA PHE A 277 -5.48 26.26 -26.51
C PHE A 277 -6.75 26.92 -25.95
N CYS A 278 -6.72 28.25 -25.84
CA CYS A 278 -7.88 29.02 -25.41
C CYS A 278 -8.90 29.18 -26.55
N LYS A 279 -10.12 29.64 -26.23
CA LYS A 279 -11.17 29.89 -27.23
C LYS A 279 -10.70 30.81 -28.36
N ALA A 280 -9.92 31.83 -28.01
CA ALA A 280 -9.47 32.84 -28.96
C ALA A 280 -8.44 32.28 -29.93
N THR A 281 -7.44 31.54 -29.45
CA THR A 281 -6.45 30.87 -30.30
C THR A 281 -7.11 29.86 -31.22
N ARG A 282 -8.00 29.01 -30.70
CA ARG A 282 -8.69 28.00 -31.52
C ARG A 282 -9.55 28.60 -32.63
N ARG A 283 -10.12 29.80 -32.40
CA ARG A 283 -10.85 30.52 -33.45
C ARG A 283 -9.92 31.05 -34.54
N ARG A 284 -8.70 31.49 -34.19
CA ARG A 284 -7.71 31.99 -35.16
C ARG A 284 -7.16 30.86 -36.01
N GLU A 285 -6.87 29.70 -35.41
CA GLU A 285 -6.38 28.52 -36.13
C GLU A 285 -7.45 27.93 -37.07
N ALA A 286 -8.73 27.91 -36.65
CA ALA A 286 -9.83 27.43 -37.47
C ALA A 286 -10.20 28.33 -38.67
N LEU A 287 -9.62 29.53 -38.77
CA LEU A 287 -9.79 30.46 -39.90
C LEU A 287 -8.61 30.41 -40.89
N GLN A 288 -7.59 29.60 -40.61
CA GLN A 288 -6.35 29.48 -41.40
C GLN A 288 -6.21 28.14 -42.12
N GLY A 289 -7.25 27.29 -42.10
CA GLY A 289 -7.34 26.03 -42.84
C GLY A 289 -8.69 25.91 -43.50
#